data_AF-A0A2E2B0Z5-F1
#
_entry.id   AF-A0A2E2B0Z5-F1
#
_cell.length_a   1.000
_cell.length_b   1.000
_cell.length_c   1.000
_cell.angle_alpha   90.00
_cell.angle_beta   90.00
_cell.angle_gamma   90.00
#
_symmetry.space_group_name_H-M   'P 1'
#
loop_
_entity.id
_entity.type
_entity.pdbx_description
1 polymer ?
#
loop_
_entity_poly.entity_id
_entity_poly.type
_entity_poly.pdbx_seq_one_letter_code
_entity_poly.pdbx_strand_id
1 'polypeptide(L)' 'MSDSSPLLMELRFVNLVDRDDAIQEAWIAHLEGRNPARAVATFAQRLRRERQRTFTTHHVTELTG' A
#
# COMPACT_ATOMS: atom_id res chain seq x y z
N MET A 1 -8.91 23.40 6.89
CA MET A 1 -7.75 22.54 6.54
C MET A 1 -8.17 21.10 6.75
N SER A 2 -7.96 20.22 5.76
CA SER A 2 -8.33 18.81 5.86
C SER A 2 -7.49 18.15 6.95
N ASP A 3 -8.12 17.47 7.92
CA ASP A 3 -7.40 16.74 8.95
C ASP A 3 -6.56 15.63 8.29
N SER A 4 -5.25 15.83 8.28
CA SER A 4 -4.29 14.93 7.64
C SER A 4 -3.85 13.80 8.58
N SER A 5 -4.28 13.81 9.85
CA SER A 5 -3.88 12.82 10.86
C SER A 5 -4.16 11.38 10.43
N PRO A 6 -5.32 11.04 9.82
CA PRO A 6 -5.58 9.69 9.33
C PRO A 6 -4.60 9.26 8.23
N LEU A 7 -4.29 10.16 7.28
CA LEU A 7 -3.36 9.87 6.20
C LEU A 7 -1.94 9.63 6.72
N LEU A 8 -1.49 10.47 7.66
CA LEU A 8 -0.19 10.31 8.31
C LEU A 8 -0.09 8.99 9.08
N MET A 9 -1.17 8.57 9.74
CA MET A 9 -1.23 7.28 10.43
C MET A 9 -1.07 6.12 9.46
N GLU A 10 -1.79 6.12 8.33
CA GLU A 10 -1.69 5.05 7.33
C GLU A 10 -0.30 4.98 6.68
N LEU A 11 0.32 6.12 6.38
CA LEU A 11 1.67 6.18 5.81
C LEU A 11 2.75 5.60 6.75
N ARG A 12 2.53 5.53 8.07
CA ARG A 12 3.47 4.88 9.00
C ARG A 12 3.53 3.36 8.83
N PHE A 13 2.50 2.75 8.23
CA PHE A 13 2.43 1.31 8.00
C PHE A 13 2.88 0.89 6.59
N VAL A 14 3.33 1.85 5.78
CA VAL A 14 3.90 1.62 4.45
C VAL A 14 5.42 1.51 4.59
N ASN A 15 6.03 0.51 3.96
CA ASN A 15 7.48 0.38 3.93
C ASN A 15 8.10 1.60 3.22
N LEU A 16 9.30 2.01 3.64
CA LEU A 16 9.97 3.20 3.09
C LEU A 16 10.08 3.16 1.56
N VAL A 17 10.35 1.98 0.99
CA VAL A 17 10.50 1.78 -0.46
C VAL A 17 9.21 1.97 -1.26
N ASP A 18 8.04 1.83 -0.63
CA ASP A 18 6.73 1.95 -1.28
C ASP A 18 6.03 3.28 -0.93
N ARG A 19 6.73 4.16 -0.20
CA ARG A 19 6.12 5.33 0.43
C ARG A 19 5.71 6.40 -0.58
N ASP A 20 6.53 6.62 -1.60
CA ASP A 20 6.23 7.59 -2.65
C ASP A 20 5.00 7.17 -3.47
N ASP A 21 4.88 5.88 -3.80
CA ASP A 21 3.71 5.33 -4.48
C ASP A 21 2.44 5.48 -3.63
N ALA A 22 2.54 5.23 -2.31
CA ALA A 22 1.43 5.46 -1.40
C ALA A 22 1.01 6.93 -1.33
N ILE A 23 1.97 7.86 -1.37
CA ILE A 23 1.69 9.31 -1.44
C ILE A 23 1.00 9.66 -2.75
N GLN A 24 1.41 9.07 -3.88
CA GLN A 24 0.75 9.28 -5.16
C GLN A 24 -0.70 8.76 -5.14
N GLU A 25 -0.96 7.57 -4.61
CA GLU A 25 -2.32 7.03 -4.46
C GLU A 25 -3.20 7.93 -3.58
N ALA A 26 -2.63 8.49 -2.50
CA ALA A 26 -3.32 9.47 -1.66
C ALA A 26 -3.67 10.75 -2.42
N TRP A 27 -2.73 11.24 -3.24
CA TRP A 27 -2.94 12.45 -4.04
C TRP A 27 -4.01 12.24 -5.12
N ILE A 28 -3.97 11.12 -5.84
CA ILE A 28 -5.00 10.76 -6.83
C ILE A 28 -6.37 10.68 -6.16
N ALA A 29 -6.46 10.00 -5.01
CA ALA A 29 -7.71 9.92 -4.27
C ALA A 29 -8.25 11.29 -3.86
N HIS A 30 -7.37 12.20 -3.41
CA HIS A 30 -7.75 13.56 -3.07
C HIS A 30 -8.33 14.32 -4.28
N LEU A 31 -7.67 14.23 -5.44
CA LEU A 31 -8.12 14.88 -6.67
C LEU A 31 -9.47 14.33 -7.16
N GLU A 32 -9.76 13.06 -6.90
CA GLU A 32 -11.02 12.40 -7.22
C GLU A 32 -12.12 12.59 -6.15
N GLY A 33 -11.86 13.36 -5.09
CA GLY A 33 -12.80 13.55 -3.98
C GLY A 33 -13.02 12.32 -3.10
N ARG A 34 -12.12 11.33 -3.17
CA ARG A 34 -12.10 10.13 -2.33
C ARG A 34 -11.25 10.36 -1.07
N ASN A 35 -11.43 9.49 -0.06
CA ASN A 35 -10.63 9.54 1.17
C ASN A 35 -9.17 9.08 0.91
N PRO A 36 -8.16 9.95 1.07
CA PRO A 36 -6.76 9.61 0.81
C PRO A 36 -6.20 8.53 1.74
N ALA A 37 -6.56 8.55 3.03
CA ALA A 37 -6.10 7.56 4.00
C ALA A 37 -6.60 6.15 3.62
N ARG A 38 -7.87 6.05 3.19
CA ARG A 38 -8.43 4.77 2.70
C ARG A 38 -7.70 4.26 1.46
N ALA A 39 -7.25 5.15 0.57
CA ALA A 39 -6.47 4.78 -0.60
C ALA A 39 -5.11 4.19 -0.20
N VAL A 40 -4.39 4.84 0.71
CA VAL A 40 -3.12 4.32 1.25
C VAL A 40 -3.29 2.96 1.93
N ALA A 41 -4.32 2.78 2.76
CA ALA A 41 -4.59 1.51 3.42
C ALA A 41 -4.85 0.37 2.41
N THR A 42 -5.61 0.67 1.34
CA THR A 42 -5.92 -0.28 0.27
C THR A 42 -4.66 -0.65 -0.52
N PHE A 43 -3.83 0.35 -0.86
CA PHE A 43 -2.54 0.16 -1.53
C PHE A 43 -1.60 -0.73 -0.70
N ALA A 44 -1.44 -0.43 0.59
CA ALA A 44 -0.60 -1.22 1.49
C ALA A 44 -1.09 -2.67 1.61
N GLN A 45 -2.42 -2.89 1.65
CA GLN A 45 -2.98 -4.23 1.65
C GLN A 45 -2.72 -4.99 0.35
N ARG A 46 -2.82 -4.32 -0.81
CA ARG A 46 -2.50 -4.89 -2.13
C ARG A 46 -1.05 -5.37 -2.19
N LEU A 47 -0.10 -4.51 -1.82
CA LEU A 47 1.33 -4.86 -1.81
C LEU A 47 1.65 -6.04 -0.87
N ARG A 48 1.04 -6.08 0.32
CA ARG A 48 1.22 -7.21 1.24
C ARG A 48 0.77 -8.52 0.62
N ARG A 49 -0.39 -8.54 -0.06
CA ARG A 49 -0.91 -9.73 -0.75
C ARG A 49 -0.02 -10.14 -1.93
N GLU A 50 0.46 -9.18 -2.71
CA GLU A 50 1.38 -9.45 -3.82
C GLU A 50 2.69 -10.08 -3.34
N ARG A 51 3.30 -9.52 -2.29
CA ARG A 51 4.51 -10.07 -1.67
C ARG A 51 4.30 -11.48 -1.10
N GLN A 52 3.18 -11.71 -0.41
CA GLN A 52 2.81 -13.04 0.07
C GLN A 52 2.65 -14.04 -1.08
N ARG A 53 2.04 -13.62 -2.20
CA ARG A 53 1.88 -14.48 -3.39
C ARG A 53 3.23 -14.82 -4.01
N THR A 54 4.09 -13.83 -4.23
CA THR A 54 5.43 -14.04 -4.78
C THR A 54 6.25 -14.99 -3.91
N PHE A 55 6.25 -14.79 -2.59
CA PHE A 55 6.95 -15.67 -1.65
C PHE A 55 6.46 -17.13 -1.73
N THR A 56 5.14 -17.34 -1.72
CA THR A 56 4.55 -18.68 -1.86
C THR A 56 4.90 -19.32 -3.20
N THR A 57 4.87 -18.57 -4.30
CA THR A 57 5.22 -19.09 -5.63
C THR A 57 6.67 -19.58 -5.68
N HIS A 58 7.63 -18.80 -5.17
CA HIS A 58 9.04 -19.21 -5.16
C HIS A 58 9.27 -20.48 -4.32
N HIS A 59 8.64 -20.59 -3.15
CA HIS A 59 8.79 -21.75 -2.27
C HIS A 59 8.18 -23.04 -2.84
N VAL A 60 7.11 -22.94 -3.63
CA VAL A 60 6.52 -24.10 -4.33
C VAL A 60 7.45 -24.61 -5.43
N THR A 61 8.06 -23.70 -6.20
CA THR A 61 9.00 -24.06 -7.27
C THR A 61 10.25 -24.78 -6.72
N GLU A 62 10.79 -24.38 -5.58
CA GLU A 62 11.97 -25.03 -4.97
C GLU A 62 11.70 -26.45 -4.42
N LEU A 63 10.45 -26.76 -4.04
CA LEU A 63 10.07 -28.08 -3.51
C LEU A 63 9.66 -29.09 -4.58
N THR A 64 9.52 -28.65 -5.84
CA THR A 64 9.08 -29.49 -6.97
C THR A 64 10.12 -29.67 -8.06
N GLY A 65 11.33 -29.11 -7.90
CA GLY A 65 12.50 -29.35 -8.75
C GLY A 65 13.45 -30.35 -8.12
#